data_AF-C7QEJ1-F1
#
_entry.id   AF-C7QEJ1-F1
#
_cell.length_a   1.000
_cell.length_b   1.000
_cell.length_c   1.000
_cell.angle_alpha   90.00
_cell.angle_beta   90.00
_cell.angle_gamma   90.00
#
_symmetry.space_group_name_H-M   'P 1'
#
loop_
_entity.id
_entity.type
_entity.pdbx_description
1 polymer ?
#
loop_
_entity_poly.entity_id
_entity_poly.type
_entity_poly.pdbx_seq_one_letter_code
_entity_poly.pdbx_strand_id
1 'polypeptide(L)'
;MTTKAPFPEAATIVTVAAMANRSHLYAANTLPTGESRPATVAGISEHNWSIPLAHLLLVSFDTRVVPSMIWDQRIGVAGDYDRGAALLLDLLRVVGEEVEDEQDFVSVVATTKAQLDKQRAKYFLLEAGEILDMDEEPLETATDRLVAEHIPALAAHAEAAIAGENAEWLAIARGRWREHFYSFYNDTLYYSFETD
;
A
#
# COMPACT_ATOMS: atom_id res chain seq x y z
N MET A 1 67.30 -1.42 -8.21
CA MET A 1 66.64 -1.20 -6.90
C MET A 1 65.21 -0.82 -7.19
N THR A 2 64.29 -1.70 -6.84
CA THR A 2 62.92 -1.78 -7.35
C THR A 2 61.98 -1.15 -6.33
N THR A 3 61.41 0.00 -6.62
CA THR A 3 60.35 0.60 -5.79
C THR A 3 58.99 0.14 -6.32
N LYS A 4 58.39 -0.79 -5.58
CA LYS A 4 57.06 -1.33 -5.79
C LYS A 4 56.06 -0.29 -5.27
N ALA A 5 55.23 0.27 -6.15
CA ALA A 5 54.10 1.10 -5.76
C ALA A 5 53.07 0.24 -4.98
N PRO A 6 52.37 0.80 -3.98
CA PRO A 6 51.31 0.07 -3.30
C PRO A 6 50.08 -0.02 -4.21
N PHE A 7 49.47 -1.22 -4.24
CA PHE A 7 48.17 -1.45 -4.85
C PHE A 7 47.10 -0.64 -4.12
N PRO A 8 46.11 -0.05 -4.80
CA PRO A 8 44.93 0.45 -4.13
C PRO A 8 44.12 -0.74 -3.59
N GLU A 9 43.79 -0.62 -2.31
CA GLU A 9 42.88 -1.43 -1.53
C GLU A 9 41.52 -1.53 -2.24
N ALA A 10 40.97 -2.74 -2.33
CA ALA A 10 39.65 -2.96 -2.90
C ALA A 10 38.61 -2.27 -2.01
N ALA A 11 38.13 -1.10 -2.44
CA ALA A 11 36.99 -0.46 -1.81
C ALA A 11 35.75 -1.33 -2.05
N THR A 12 35.30 -1.97 -0.97
CA THR A 12 34.00 -2.62 -0.85
C THR A 12 32.94 -1.71 -1.45
N ILE A 13 32.34 -2.13 -2.57
CA ILE A 13 31.09 -1.54 -3.06
C ILE A 13 30.05 -1.91 -2.00
N VAL A 14 29.77 -0.98 -1.09
CA VAL A 14 28.52 -1.03 -0.33
C VAL A 14 27.44 -0.74 -1.37
N THR A 15 26.86 -1.81 -1.91
CA THR A 15 25.61 -1.69 -2.65
C THR A 15 24.57 -1.29 -1.62
N VAL A 16 24.39 0.02 -1.43
CA VAL A 16 23.14 0.53 -0.91
C VAL A 16 22.14 0.09 -1.96
N ALA A 17 21.42 -1.00 -1.71
CA ALA A 17 20.22 -1.32 -2.48
C ALA A 17 19.46 0.00 -2.50
N ALA A 18 19.23 0.58 -3.69
CA ALA A 18 18.48 1.82 -3.79
C ALA A 18 17.17 1.58 -3.03
N MET A 19 17.05 2.14 -1.82
CA MET A 19 15.89 1.95 -0.98
C MET A 19 14.77 2.69 -1.71
N ALA A 20 13.94 1.93 -2.42
CA ALA A 20 12.74 2.49 -2.99
C ALA A 20 11.85 2.90 -1.82
N ASN A 21 11.42 4.16 -1.80
CA ASN A 21 10.39 4.61 -0.88
C ASN A 21 9.14 3.76 -1.09
N ARG A 22 8.50 3.32 0.00
CA ARG A 22 7.42 2.33 -0.05
C ARG A 22 6.17 2.77 0.69
N SER A 23 5.03 2.36 0.16
CA SER A 23 3.81 2.24 0.95
C SER A 23 3.69 0.80 1.47
N HIS A 24 3.32 0.65 2.74
CA HIS A 24 3.15 -0.65 3.38
C HIS A 24 1.72 -0.78 3.92
N LEU A 25 1.11 -1.92 3.66
CA LEU A 25 -0.24 -2.24 4.07
C LEU A 25 -0.21 -3.46 4.99
N TYR A 26 -0.84 -3.31 6.14
CA TYR A 26 -0.96 -4.33 7.18
C TYR A 26 -2.40 -4.59 7.55
N ALA A 27 -2.61 -5.65 8.31
CA ALA A 27 -3.87 -5.99 8.95
C ALA A 27 -3.70 -6.22 10.45
N ALA A 28 -4.64 -5.72 11.25
CA ALA A 28 -4.63 -5.88 12.70
C ALA A 28 -6.04 -5.89 13.30
N ASN A 29 -6.17 -6.50 14.48
CA ASN A 29 -7.45 -6.56 15.22
C ASN A 29 -7.66 -5.37 16.17
N THR A 30 -6.63 -4.55 16.37
CA THR A 30 -6.65 -3.32 17.16
C THR A 30 -5.89 -2.23 16.43
N LEU A 31 -6.18 -0.97 16.74
CA LEU A 31 -5.45 0.17 16.19
C LEU A 31 -4.18 0.45 17.02
N PRO A 32 -3.10 0.96 16.41
CA PRO A 32 -1.97 1.49 17.16
C PRO A 32 -2.40 2.68 18.04
N THR A 33 -1.73 2.83 19.18
CA THR A 33 -1.83 3.98 20.09
C THR A 33 -0.45 4.62 20.21
N GLY A 34 -0.37 5.84 20.76
CA GLY A 34 0.94 6.48 20.99
C GLY A 34 1.84 5.72 21.97
N GLU A 35 1.30 4.73 22.69
CA GLU A 35 2.01 3.96 23.72
C GLU A 35 2.24 2.50 23.32
N SER A 36 1.52 2.00 22.30
CA SER A 36 1.55 0.57 21.96
C SER A 36 1.17 0.31 20.51
N ARG A 37 1.81 -0.69 19.92
CA ARG A 37 1.41 -1.27 18.63
C ARG A 37 0.41 -2.42 18.87
N PRO A 38 -0.39 -2.80 17.85
CA PRO A 38 -1.20 -4.00 17.94
C PRO A 38 -0.34 -5.23 18.26
N ALA A 39 -0.84 -6.15 19.10
CA ALA A 39 -0.10 -7.35 19.50
C ALA A 39 0.19 -8.30 18.32
N THR A 40 -0.69 -8.29 17.31
CA THR A 40 -0.52 -9.05 16.07
C THR A 40 -0.74 -8.12 14.90
N VAL A 41 0.28 -7.99 14.05
CA VAL A 41 0.24 -7.21 12.82
C VAL A 41 0.65 -8.13 11.68
N ALA A 42 -0.25 -8.34 10.73
CA ALA A 42 0.01 -9.14 9.54
C ALA A 42 0.40 -8.25 8.35
N GLY A 43 1.45 -8.63 7.63
CA GLY A 43 1.76 -8.04 6.33
C GLY A 43 0.69 -8.40 5.30
N ILE A 44 0.19 -7.39 4.57
CA ILE A 44 -0.67 -7.58 3.41
C ILE A 44 0.14 -7.35 2.15
N SER A 45 0.68 -6.14 2.01
CA SER A 45 1.37 -5.74 0.79
C SER A 45 2.31 -4.56 0.97
N GLU A 46 3.34 -4.49 0.15
CA GLU A 46 4.17 -3.29 -0.02
C GLU A 46 4.21 -2.88 -1.51
N HIS A 47 4.38 -1.59 -1.77
CA HIS A 47 4.49 -1.04 -3.13
C HIS A 47 5.58 0.03 -3.20
N ASN A 48 6.41 -0.02 -4.24
CA ASN A 48 7.51 0.92 -4.43
C ASN A 48 7.04 2.19 -5.15
N TRP A 49 7.57 3.35 -4.75
CA TRP A 49 7.48 4.64 -5.44
C TRP A 49 6.08 5.28 -5.55
N SER A 50 5.04 4.63 -5.02
CA SER A 50 3.69 5.21 -4.95
C SER A 50 2.84 4.52 -3.89
N ILE A 51 1.65 5.09 -3.64
CA ILE A 51 0.55 4.41 -2.95
C ILE A 51 -0.42 3.91 -4.04
N PRO A 52 -0.50 2.60 -4.31
CA PRO A 52 -1.35 2.10 -5.38
C PRO A 52 -2.83 2.29 -5.03
N LEU A 53 -3.68 2.40 -6.05
CA LEU A 53 -5.13 2.54 -5.89
C LEU A 53 -5.70 1.44 -4.98
N ALA A 54 -5.20 0.20 -5.11
CA ALA A 54 -5.59 -0.90 -4.24
C ALA A 54 -5.41 -0.57 -2.74
N HIS A 55 -4.28 0.00 -2.34
CA HIS A 55 -4.03 0.34 -0.92
C HIS A 55 -5.00 1.41 -0.43
N LEU A 56 -5.25 2.43 -1.26
CA LEU A 56 -6.15 3.54 -0.91
C LEU A 56 -7.61 3.07 -0.75
N LEU A 57 -8.08 2.17 -1.62
CA LEU A 57 -9.42 1.58 -1.51
C LEU A 57 -9.54 0.65 -0.30
N LEU A 58 -8.49 -0.10 0.05
CA LEU A 58 -8.54 -0.99 1.21
C LEU A 58 -8.72 -0.21 2.53
N VAL A 59 -8.19 1.02 2.64
CA VAL A 59 -8.38 1.86 3.84
C VAL A 59 -9.57 2.84 3.74
N SER A 60 -10.44 2.74 2.72
CA SER A 60 -11.39 3.81 2.40
C SER A 60 -12.69 3.87 3.22
N PHE A 61 -12.91 2.92 4.13
CA PHE A 61 -14.09 2.90 4.98
C PHE A 61 -13.74 3.12 6.44
N ASP A 62 -14.54 3.95 7.11
CA ASP A 62 -14.31 4.37 8.51
C ASP A 62 -12.87 4.87 8.74
N THR A 63 -12.33 5.52 7.70
CA THR A 63 -10.95 5.97 7.54
C THR A 63 -10.59 6.97 8.61
N ARG A 64 -9.41 6.80 9.23
CA ARG A 64 -8.89 7.74 10.22
C ARG A 64 -7.37 7.73 10.28
N VAL A 65 -6.81 8.86 10.67
CA VAL A 65 -5.39 8.98 11.00
C VAL A 65 -5.12 8.39 12.39
N VAL A 66 -4.11 7.55 12.49
CA VAL A 66 -3.64 6.84 13.69
C VAL A 66 -2.13 7.03 13.88
N PRO A 67 -1.59 6.75 15.08
CA PRO A 67 -0.13 6.67 15.27
C PRO A 67 0.50 5.71 14.27
N SER A 68 1.60 6.12 13.64
CA SER A 68 2.38 5.21 12.80
C SER A 68 3.04 4.14 13.65
N MET A 69 3.18 2.94 13.10
CA MET A 69 3.95 1.84 13.67
C MET A 69 5.43 1.89 13.26
N ILE A 70 5.78 2.75 12.31
CA ILE A 70 7.13 2.89 11.72
C ILE A 70 7.76 4.24 12.10
N TRP A 71 6.96 5.29 12.18
CA TRP A 71 7.40 6.67 12.43
C TRP A 71 6.92 7.17 13.80
N ASP A 72 7.70 8.07 14.42
CA ASP A 72 7.31 8.75 15.67
C ASP A 72 6.37 9.95 15.41
N GLN A 73 5.33 9.70 14.62
CA GLN A 73 4.34 10.71 14.19
C GLN A 73 2.96 10.07 14.00
N ARG A 74 1.91 10.90 14.03
CA ARG A 74 0.52 10.44 13.83
C ARG A 74 0.16 10.46 12.33
N ILE A 75 0.82 9.61 11.55
CA ILE A 75 0.70 9.58 10.08
C ILE A 75 0.25 8.23 9.50
N GLY A 76 -0.07 7.24 10.35
CA GLY A 76 -0.66 5.99 9.89
C GLY A 76 -2.12 6.19 9.49
N VAL A 77 -2.62 5.42 8.53
CA VAL A 77 -4.02 5.47 8.11
C VAL A 77 -4.69 4.12 8.38
N ALA A 78 -5.83 4.13 9.08
CA ALA A 78 -6.60 2.93 9.35
C ALA A 78 -7.95 2.97 8.62
N GLY A 79 -8.42 1.81 8.18
CA GLY A 79 -9.76 1.63 7.61
C GLY A 79 -10.37 0.26 7.95
N ASP A 80 -11.67 0.12 7.74
CA ASP A 80 -12.42 -1.13 7.96
C ASP A 80 -12.01 -2.21 6.96
N TYR A 81 -11.60 -3.37 7.49
CA TYR A 81 -11.07 -4.45 6.66
C TYR A 81 -12.09 -5.00 5.68
N ASP A 82 -13.25 -5.40 6.18
CA ASP A 82 -14.21 -6.16 5.39
C ASP A 82 -14.82 -5.28 4.29
N ARG A 83 -15.12 -4.02 4.61
CA ARG A 83 -15.68 -3.06 3.64
C ARG A 83 -14.67 -2.64 2.59
N GLY A 84 -13.42 -2.37 2.99
CA GLY A 84 -12.35 -2.03 2.05
C GLY A 84 -12.05 -3.17 1.07
N ALA A 85 -11.95 -4.40 1.59
CA ALA A 85 -11.75 -5.60 0.78
C ALA A 85 -12.92 -5.83 -0.20
N ALA A 86 -14.16 -5.66 0.26
CA ALA A 86 -15.34 -5.80 -0.59
C ALA A 86 -15.32 -4.81 -1.77
N LEU A 87 -15.05 -3.52 -1.50
CA LEU A 87 -14.97 -2.50 -2.55
C LEU A 87 -13.88 -2.80 -3.57
N LEU A 88 -12.68 -3.19 -3.12
CA LEU A 88 -11.58 -3.54 -4.03
C LEU A 88 -11.96 -4.75 -4.92
N LEU A 89 -12.53 -5.79 -4.34
CA LEU A 89 -12.90 -7.00 -5.08
C LEU A 89 -14.03 -6.75 -6.08
N ASP A 90 -15.02 -5.92 -5.72
CA ASP A 90 -16.08 -5.50 -6.63
C ASP A 90 -15.55 -4.64 -7.79
N LEU A 91 -14.59 -3.74 -7.50
CA LEU A 91 -13.94 -2.96 -8.55
C LEU A 91 -13.13 -3.86 -9.49
N LEU A 92 -12.34 -4.79 -8.94
CA LEU A 92 -11.54 -5.73 -9.74
C LEU A 92 -12.42 -6.58 -10.66
N ARG A 93 -13.63 -6.95 -10.21
CA ARG A 93 -14.61 -7.66 -11.04
C ARG A 93 -14.99 -6.85 -12.29
N VAL A 94 -15.38 -5.58 -12.13
CA VAL A 94 -15.80 -4.74 -13.28
C VAL A 94 -14.63 -4.29 -14.15
N VAL A 95 -13.42 -4.13 -13.57
CA VAL A 95 -12.19 -3.89 -14.35
C VAL A 95 -11.89 -5.08 -15.26
N GLY A 96 -12.03 -6.31 -14.74
CA GLY A 96 -11.70 -7.54 -15.47
C GLY A 96 -12.58 -7.85 -16.69
N GLU A 97 -13.71 -7.18 -16.86
CA GLU A 97 -14.63 -7.42 -17.99
C GLU A 97 -14.03 -7.06 -19.36
N GLU A 98 -13.08 -6.11 -19.41
CA GLU A 98 -12.52 -5.58 -20.66
C GLU A 98 -11.02 -5.27 -20.55
N VAL A 99 -10.26 -6.10 -19.83
CA VAL A 99 -8.81 -5.90 -19.69
C VAL A 99 -8.05 -6.62 -20.83
N GLU A 100 -7.06 -5.95 -21.44
CA GLU A 100 -6.33 -6.51 -22.59
C GLU A 100 -5.43 -7.71 -22.22
N ASP A 101 -4.86 -7.71 -21.00
CA ASP A 101 -3.96 -8.75 -20.49
C ASP A 101 -4.65 -9.62 -19.43
N GLU A 102 -5.72 -10.30 -19.86
CA GLU A 102 -6.65 -11.02 -18.98
C GLU A 102 -5.93 -12.04 -18.06
N GLN A 103 -4.94 -12.79 -18.56
CA GLN A 103 -4.25 -13.81 -17.76
C GLN A 103 -3.45 -13.22 -16.59
N ASP A 104 -2.68 -12.16 -16.84
CA ASP A 104 -1.92 -11.49 -15.79
C ASP A 104 -2.86 -10.85 -14.78
N PHE A 105 -3.93 -10.21 -15.26
CA PHE A 105 -4.93 -9.59 -14.41
C PHE A 105 -5.61 -10.63 -13.50
N VAL A 106 -6.06 -11.77 -14.06
CA VAL A 106 -6.66 -12.88 -13.31
C VAL A 106 -5.71 -13.39 -12.22
N SER A 107 -4.41 -13.50 -12.52
CA SER A 107 -3.39 -13.90 -11.54
C SER A 107 -3.27 -12.88 -10.39
N VAL A 108 -3.27 -11.58 -10.72
CA VAL A 108 -3.24 -10.51 -9.71
C VAL A 108 -4.49 -10.52 -8.84
N VAL A 109 -5.69 -10.68 -9.44
CA VAL A 109 -6.94 -10.77 -8.69
C VAL A 109 -6.93 -11.99 -7.76
N ALA A 110 -6.51 -13.15 -8.25
CA ALA A 110 -6.42 -14.37 -7.45
C ALA A 110 -5.45 -14.23 -6.27
N THR A 111 -4.27 -13.66 -6.52
CA THR A 111 -3.24 -13.41 -5.51
C THR A 111 -3.74 -12.43 -4.45
N THR A 112 -4.34 -11.32 -4.90
CA THR A 112 -4.92 -10.28 -4.02
C THR A 112 -5.97 -10.92 -3.11
N LYS A 113 -6.94 -11.63 -3.70
CA LYS A 113 -8.01 -12.30 -2.94
C LYS A 113 -7.46 -13.30 -1.93
N ALA A 114 -6.52 -14.15 -2.33
CA ALA A 114 -5.93 -15.14 -1.44
C ALA A 114 -5.22 -14.50 -0.24
N GLN A 115 -4.49 -13.38 -0.46
CA GLN A 115 -3.84 -12.68 0.64
C GLN A 115 -4.85 -12.00 1.57
N LEU A 116 -5.91 -11.39 1.03
CA LEU A 116 -6.97 -10.79 1.83
C LEU A 116 -7.74 -11.84 2.66
N ASP A 117 -8.04 -13.00 2.08
CA ASP A 117 -8.72 -14.08 2.80
C ASP A 117 -7.82 -14.64 3.93
N LYS A 118 -6.53 -14.77 3.68
CA LYS A 118 -5.55 -15.31 4.63
C LYS A 118 -5.31 -14.40 5.83
N GLN A 119 -5.21 -13.10 5.60
CA GLN A 119 -4.78 -12.11 6.60
C GLN A 119 -5.94 -11.26 7.13
N ARG A 120 -7.16 -11.81 7.08
CA ARG A 120 -8.38 -11.11 7.49
C ARG A 120 -8.31 -10.67 8.97
N ALA A 121 -8.59 -9.39 9.21
CA ALA A 121 -8.60 -8.78 10.54
C ALA A 121 -9.75 -7.77 10.67
N LYS A 122 -9.71 -6.90 11.69
CA LYS A 122 -10.71 -5.81 11.82
C LYS A 122 -10.34 -4.57 11.03
N TYR A 123 -9.06 -4.26 10.93
CA TYR A 123 -8.58 -3.03 10.32
C TYR A 123 -7.49 -3.33 9.29
N PHE A 124 -7.49 -2.57 8.21
CA PHE A 124 -6.28 -2.29 7.46
C PHE A 124 -5.51 -1.15 8.13
N LEU A 125 -4.19 -1.19 8.05
CA LEU A 125 -3.28 -0.13 8.48
C LEU A 125 -2.32 0.16 7.31
N LEU A 126 -2.38 1.38 6.78
CA LEU A 126 -1.51 1.88 5.73
C LEU A 126 -0.45 2.80 6.33
N GLU A 127 0.81 2.46 6.06
CA GLU A 127 1.98 3.27 6.37
C GLU A 127 2.54 3.83 5.06
N ALA A 128 2.23 5.11 4.79
CA ALA A 128 2.62 5.79 3.56
C ALA A 128 3.72 6.84 3.75
N GLY A 129 4.30 6.93 4.95
CA GLY A 129 5.25 7.98 5.34
C GLY A 129 6.41 8.15 4.34
N GLU A 130 7.04 7.06 3.89
CA GLU A 130 8.15 7.14 2.93
C GLU A 130 7.73 7.74 1.57
N ILE A 131 6.49 7.52 1.14
CA ILE A 131 5.97 8.10 -0.12
C ILE A 131 5.61 9.57 0.07
N LEU A 132 4.99 9.91 1.21
CA LEU A 132 4.56 11.28 1.50
C LEU A 132 5.75 12.21 1.81
N ASP A 133 6.87 11.67 2.34
CA ASP A 133 8.10 12.41 2.62
C ASP A 133 8.89 12.80 1.35
N MET A 134 8.42 12.36 0.18
CA MET A 134 9.05 12.72 -1.10
C MET A 134 8.76 14.16 -1.52
N ASP A 135 7.70 14.75 -0.98
CA ASP A 135 7.29 16.12 -1.27
C ASP A 135 7.75 17.08 -0.15
N GLU A 136 7.80 18.39 -0.44
CA GLU A 136 8.19 19.40 0.57
C GLU A 136 7.08 19.71 1.59
N GLU A 137 5.95 19.01 1.55
CA GLU A 137 4.82 19.19 2.46
C GLU A 137 5.05 18.47 3.80
N PRO A 138 4.69 19.06 4.96
CA PRO A 138 4.75 18.35 6.23
C PRO A 138 3.91 17.05 6.21
N LEU A 139 4.50 15.95 6.68
CA LEU A 139 3.89 14.61 6.64
C LEU A 139 2.49 14.53 7.24
N GLU A 140 2.24 15.19 8.38
CA GLU A 140 0.91 15.21 8.99
C GLU A 140 -0.12 15.92 8.10
N THR A 141 0.25 17.04 7.48
CA THR A 141 -0.60 17.76 6.52
C THR A 141 -0.89 16.91 5.29
N ALA A 142 0.13 16.24 4.74
CA ALA A 142 -0.01 15.36 3.58
C ALA A 142 -0.95 14.18 3.89
N THR A 143 -0.82 13.61 5.09
CA THR A 143 -1.67 12.52 5.57
C THR A 143 -3.11 12.97 5.79
N ASP A 144 -3.31 14.14 6.39
CA ASP A 144 -4.65 14.71 6.62
C ASP A 144 -5.36 14.94 5.28
N ARG A 145 -4.67 15.49 4.28
CA ARG A 145 -5.22 15.66 2.91
C ARG A 145 -5.54 14.32 2.26
N LEU A 146 -4.66 13.33 2.39
CA LEU A 146 -4.88 11.98 1.87
C LEU A 146 -6.19 11.39 2.42
N VAL A 147 -6.41 11.51 3.72
CA VAL A 147 -7.60 10.98 4.42
C VAL A 147 -8.86 11.81 4.18
N ALA A 148 -8.75 13.14 4.17
CA ALA A 148 -9.91 14.02 4.07
C ALA A 148 -10.43 14.18 2.63
N GLU A 149 -9.53 14.10 1.64
CA GLU A 149 -9.87 14.44 0.25
C GLU A 149 -9.65 13.26 -0.70
N HIS A 150 -8.43 12.72 -0.74
CA HIS A 150 -8.06 11.79 -1.82
C HIS A 150 -8.71 10.41 -1.68
N ILE A 151 -8.62 9.79 -0.49
CA ILE A 151 -9.20 8.46 -0.25
C ILE A 151 -10.73 8.47 -0.48
N PRO A 152 -11.52 9.41 0.09
CA PRO A 152 -12.96 9.47 -0.15
C PRO A 152 -13.31 9.71 -1.63
N ALA A 153 -12.58 10.58 -2.32
CA ALA A 153 -12.81 10.84 -3.74
C ALA A 153 -12.58 9.58 -4.60
N LEU A 154 -11.51 8.84 -4.34
CA LEU A 154 -11.21 7.59 -5.05
C LEU A 154 -12.24 6.50 -4.77
N ALA A 155 -12.70 6.38 -3.52
CA ALA A 155 -13.76 5.45 -3.16
C ALA A 155 -15.07 5.77 -3.91
N ALA A 156 -15.45 7.05 -3.96
CA ALA A 156 -16.63 7.50 -4.70
C ALA A 156 -16.51 7.20 -6.21
N HIS A 157 -15.31 7.38 -6.80
CA HIS A 157 -15.09 6.99 -8.19
C HIS A 157 -15.20 5.49 -8.42
N ALA A 158 -14.68 4.67 -7.51
CA ALA A 158 -14.79 3.21 -7.58
C ALA A 158 -16.25 2.75 -7.44
N GLU A 159 -17.00 3.27 -6.48
CA GLU A 159 -18.42 2.97 -6.28
C GLU A 159 -19.25 3.37 -7.51
N ALA A 160 -19.04 4.57 -8.05
CA ALA A 160 -19.70 5.01 -9.28
C ALA A 160 -19.33 4.15 -10.50
N ALA A 161 -18.08 3.71 -10.61
CA ALA A 161 -17.64 2.80 -11.67
C ALA A 161 -18.32 1.42 -11.56
N ILE A 162 -18.40 0.86 -10.35
CA ILE A 162 -19.09 -0.40 -10.05
C ILE A 162 -20.59 -0.30 -10.38
N ALA A 163 -21.21 0.87 -10.14
CA ALA A 163 -22.60 1.15 -10.48
C ALA A 163 -22.83 1.42 -11.99
N GLY A 164 -21.77 1.51 -12.81
CA GLY A 164 -21.85 1.85 -14.23
C GLY A 164 -22.05 3.34 -14.51
N GLU A 165 -21.83 4.20 -13.51
CA GLU A 165 -22.05 5.66 -13.56
C GLU A 165 -20.78 6.45 -13.89
N ASN A 166 -19.61 5.80 -13.94
CA ASN A 166 -18.33 6.45 -14.22
C ASN A 166 -17.44 5.62 -15.18
N ALA A 167 -17.91 5.47 -16.42
CA ALA A 167 -17.23 4.67 -17.44
C ALA A 167 -15.86 5.23 -17.85
N GLU A 168 -15.68 6.56 -17.85
CA GLU A 168 -14.40 7.20 -18.19
C GLU A 168 -13.31 6.82 -17.18
N TRP A 169 -13.61 6.94 -15.88
CA TRP A 169 -12.67 6.53 -14.83
C TRP A 169 -12.41 5.03 -14.85
N LEU A 170 -13.44 4.20 -15.10
CA LEU A 170 -13.26 2.76 -15.24
C LEU A 170 -12.33 2.40 -16.41
N ALA A 171 -12.44 3.09 -17.54
CA ALA A 171 -11.54 2.90 -18.67
C ALA A 171 -10.09 3.26 -18.32
N ILE A 172 -9.86 4.31 -17.54
CA ILE A 172 -8.52 4.65 -17.01
C ILE A 172 -8.00 3.54 -16.08
N ALA A 173 -8.85 3.07 -15.15
CA ALA A 173 -8.49 1.99 -14.22
C ALA A 173 -8.10 0.69 -14.97
N ARG A 174 -8.81 0.37 -16.06
CA ARG A 174 -8.49 -0.76 -16.95
C ARG A 174 -7.17 -0.53 -17.70
N GLY A 175 -7.00 0.63 -18.32
CA GLY A 175 -5.80 0.94 -19.09
C GLY A 175 -4.51 0.98 -18.26
N ARG A 176 -4.63 1.21 -16.95
CA ARG A 176 -3.49 1.30 -16.01
C ARG A 176 -3.58 0.27 -14.88
N TRP A 177 -4.25 -0.85 -15.11
CA TRP A 177 -4.55 -1.84 -14.08
C TRP A 177 -3.28 -2.34 -13.35
N ARG A 178 -2.16 -2.46 -14.07
CA ARG A 178 -0.87 -2.88 -13.47
C ARG A 178 -0.41 -1.87 -12.42
N GLU A 179 -0.46 -0.57 -12.72
CA GLU A 179 -0.04 0.47 -11.78
C GLU A 179 -0.99 0.56 -10.57
N HIS A 180 -2.27 0.26 -10.78
CA HIS A 180 -3.30 0.42 -9.76
C HIS A 180 -3.46 -0.78 -8.82
N PHE A 181 -3.24 -2.00 -9.31
CA PHE A 181 -3.57 -3.23 -8.61
C PHE A 181 -2.39 -4.21 -8.45
N TYR A 182 -1.31 -4.05 -9.22
CA TYR A 182 -0.11 -4.84 -9.00
C TYR A 182 0.61 -4.33 -7.75
N SER A 183 0.83 -5.20 -6.79
CA SER A 183 1.59 -4.88 -5.58
C SER A 183 2.30 -6.14 -5.08
N PHE A 184 3.34 -5.98 -4.25
CA PHE A 184 4.00 -7.14 -3.65
C PHE A 184 3.15 -7.60 -2.47
N TYR A 185 2.42 -8.70 -2.62
CA TYR A 185 1.65 -9.32 -1.53
C TYR A 185 2.51 -10.35 -0.82
N ASN A 186 2.75 -10.16 0.48
CA ASN A 186 3.63 -11.01 1.27
C ASN A 186 3.27 -10.95 2.76
N ASP A 187 3.53 -12.03 3.49
CA ASP A 187 3.37 -12.08 4.95
C ASP A 187 4.48 -11.31 5.66
N THR A 188 5.65 -11.24 5.04
CA THR A 188 6.83 -10.52 5.53
C THR A 188 7.12 -9.36 4.59
N LEU A 189 6.88 -8.14 5.07
CA LEU A 189 7.21 -6.89 4.38
C LEU A 189 8.58 -6.37 4.83
N TYR A 190 9.10 -5.34 4.16
CA TYR A 190 10.37 -4.71 4.56
C TYR A 190 10.35 -4.26 6.03
N TYR A 191 9.25 -3.66 6.47
CA TYR A 191 8.96 -3.46 7.89
C TYR A 191 7.99 -4.56 8.37
N SER A 192 8.55 -5.66 8.87
CA SER A 192 7.75 -6.69 9.54
C SER A 192 7.84 -6.53 11.05
N PHE A 193 6.75 -6.83 11.74
CA PHE A 193 6.69 -6.78 13.18
C PHE A 193 6.68 -8.21 13.71
N GLU A 194 7.69 -8.56 14.51
CA GLU A 194 7.72 -9.86 15.17
C GLU A 194 6.51 -9.99 16.11
N THR A 195 6.00 -11.21 16.21
CA THR A 195 5.06 -11.58 17.27
C THR A 195 5.89 -12.09 18.43
N ASP A 196 5.72 -11.48 19.62
CA ASP A 196 6.31 -11.98 20.86
C ASP A 196 5.83 -13.41 21.20
#